data_AF-A0A0B1SSX2-F1
#
_entry.id   AF-A0A0B1SSX2-F1
#
_cell.length_a   1.000
_cell.length_b   1.000
_cell.length_c   1.000
_cell.angle_alpha   90.00
_cell.angle_beta   90.00
_cell.angle_gamma   90.00
#
_symmetry.space_group_name_H-M   'P 1'
#
loop_
_entity.id
_entity.type
_entity.pdbx_description
1 polymer ?
#
loop_
_entity_poly.entity_id
_entity_poly.type
_entity_poly.pdbx_seq_one_letter_code
_entity_poly.pdbx_strand_id
1 'polypeptide(L)'
;MALWTSGGILFWLGFPFSNILTVVPFLVIVIGIDDAFLVLAGWRQSTKGAPLAQRIAESVAISGASVTVTSVTDVLCFAIGLFANMPVVRLFCLFTSLALFIDYVYQMTFFTAVMSFIVRRQIRLDRKAIENKVAPVGA
;
A
#
# COMPACT_ATOMS: atom_id res chain seq x y z
N MET A 1 -0.19 -5.78 -8.32
CA MET A 1 0.94 -5.39 -9.19
C MET A 1 2.25 -5.95 -8.66
N ALA A 2 2.57 -5.75 -7.37
CA ALA A 2 3.82 -6.20 -6.75
C ALA A 2 4.21 -7.67 -7.05
N LEU A 3 3.27 -8.62 -6.92
CA LEU A 3 3.50 -10.04 -7.20
C LEU A 3 3.96 -10.35 -8.64
N TRP A 4 3.40 -9.65 -9.61
CA TRP A 4 3.77 -9.83 -11.02
C TRP A 4 5.15 -9.24 -11.28
N THR A 5 5.44 -8.08 -10.71
CA THR A 5 6.75 -7.41 -10.85
C THR A 5 7.85 -8.21 -10.15
N SER A 6 7.63 -8.65 -8.90
CA SER A 6 8.62 -9.43 -8.14
C SER A 6 8.84 -10.82 -8.74
N GLY A 7 7.75 -11.50 -9.14
CA GLY A 7 7.82 -12.77 -9.85
C GLY A 7 8.59 -12.63 -11.17
N GLY A 8 8.27 -11.60 -11.97
CA GLY A 8 8.97 -11.32 -13.23
C GLY A 8 10.47 -11.08 -13.05
N ILE A 9 10.86 -10.28 -12.05
CA ILE A 9 12.28 -10.02 -11.75
C ILE A 9 13.00 -11.30 -11.32
N LEU A 10 12.40 -12.11 -10.45
CA LEU A 10 13.02 -13.33 -9.94
C LEU A 10 13.09 -14.45 -10.97
N PHE A 11 12.10 -14.58 -11.83
CA PHE A 11 12.15 -15.50 -12.96
C PHE A 11 13.20 -15.07 -13.98
N TRP A 12 13.37 -13.75 -14.21
CA TRP A 12 14.42 -13.24 -15.08
C TRP A 12 15.83 -13.51 -14.52
N LEU A 13 15.98 -13.52 -13.19
CA LEU A 13 17.20 -13.91 -12.48
C LEU A 13 17.43 -15.44 -12.42
N GLY A 14 16.50 -16.25 -12.96
CA GLY A 14 16.66 -17.70 -13.07
C GLY A 14 16.37 -18.51 -11.80
N PHE A 15 15.64 -17.94 -10.83
CA PHE A 15 15.28 -18.68 -9.62
C PHE A 15 14.18 -19.73 -9.88
N PRO A 16 14.29 -20.95 -9.30
CA PRO A 16 13.33 -22.02 -9.54
C PRO A 16 12.00 -21.77 -8.83
N PHE A 17 10.89 -22.11 -9.49
CA PHE A 17 9.57 -22.12 -8.85
C PHE A 17 9.40 -23.38 -7.99
N SER A 18 9.02 -23.20 -6.73
CA SER A 18 8.72 -24.29 -5.78
C SER A 18 7.28 -24.20 -5.31
N ASN A 19 6.67 -25.34 -4.96
CA ASN A 19 5.28 -25.39 -4.48
C ASN A 19 5.02 -24.50 -3.27
N ILE A 20 6.03 -24.24 -2.43
CA ILE A 20 5.87 -23.33 -1.29
C ILE A 20 5.60 -21.88 -1.72
N LEU A 21 6.01 -21.47 -2.92
CA LEU A 21 5.79 -20.11 -3.41
C LEU A 21 4.32 -19.82 -3.72
N THR A 22 3.47 -20.85 -3.81
CA THR A 22 2.03 -20.70 -3.98
C THR A 22 1.34 -19.99 -2.80
N VAL A 23 1.97 -19.95 -1.63
CA VAL A 23 1.45 -19.22 -0.46
C VAL A 23 1.85 -17.74 -0.43
N VAL A 24 2.88 -17.33 -1.19
CA VAL A 24 3.39 -15.95 -1.23
C VAL A 24 2.31 -14.94 -1.65
N PRO A 25 1.47 -15.22 -2.67
CA PRO A 25 0.38 -14.31 -3.05
C PRO A 25 -0.58 -14.01 -1.90
N PHE A 26 -0.97 -15.02 -1.12
CA PHE A 26 -1.87 -14.84 0.01
C PHE A 26 -1.23 -13.97 1.09
N LEU A 27 0.05 -14.22 1.40
CA LEU A 27 0.81 -13.46 2.38
C LEU A 27 0.93 -11.99 1.98
N VAL A 28 1.35 -11.72 0.74
CA VAL A 28 1.52 -10.34 0.23
C VAL A 28 0.19 -9.60 0.18
N ILE A 29 -0.91 -10.26 -0.19
CA ILE A 29 -2.24 -9.63 -0.17
C ILE A 29 -2.64 -9.23 1.26
N VAL A 30 -2.41 -10.09 2.24
CA VAL A 30 -2.77 -9.81 3.63
C VAL A 30 -2.00 -8.60 4.17
N ILE A 31 -0.67 -8.56 3.97
CA ILE A 31 0.16 -7.43 4.40
C ILE A 31 -0.23 -6.16 3.64
N GLY A 32 -0.41 -6.26 2.32
CA GLY A 32 -0.74 -5.08 1.52
C GLY A 32 -2.11 -4.47 1.81
N ILE A 33 -3.07 -5.27 2.30
CA ILE A 33 -4.36 -4.79 2.81
C ILE A 33 -4.18 -4.06 4.14
N ASP A 34 -3.34 -4.57 5.05
CA ASP A 34 -3.04 -3.92 6.34
C ASP A 34 -2.46 -2.51 6.13
N ASP A 35 -1.45 -2.40 5.26
CA ASP A 35 -0.83 -1.12 4.89
C ASP A 35 -1.85 -0.15 4.26
N ALA A 36 -2.74 -0.64 3.40
CA ALA A 36 -3.80 0.18 2.81
C ALA A 36 -4.79 0.70 3.86
N PHE A 37 -5.16 -0.12 4.85
CA PHE A 37 -6.02 0.30 5.96
C PHE A 37 -5.32 1.35 6.82
N LEU A 38 -4.02 1.20 7.07
CA LEU A 38 -3.24 2.17 7.83
C LEU A 38 -3.22 3.55 7.13
N VAL A 39 -2.98 3.57 5.82
CA VAL A 39 -3.02 4.80 5.01
C VAL A 39 -4.40 5.46 5.09
N LEU A 40 -5.47 4.67 4.94
CA LEU A 40 -6.86 5.14 5.05
C LEU A 40 -7.19 5.68 6.46
N ALA A 41 -6.65 5.06 7.51
CA ALA A 41 -6.84 5.51 8.88
C ALA A 41 -6.18 6.88 9.12
N GLY A 42 -4.95 7.09 8.64
CA GLY A 42 -4.30 8.40 8.69
C GLY A 42 -5.07 9.47 7.94
N TRP A 43 -5.67 9.12 6.80
CA TRP A 43 -6.53 10.05 6.08
C TRP A 43 -7.77 10.45 6.90
N ARG A 44 -8.41 9.50 7.58
CA ARG A 44 -9.58 9.78 8.44
C ARG A 44 -9.23 10.65 9.64
N GLN A 45 -7.99 10.59 10.13
CA GLN A 45 -7.49 11.42 11.23
C GLN A 45 -7.06 12.82 10.79
N SER A 46 -6.82 13.06 9.48
CA SER A 46 -6.42 14.38 8.95
C SER A 46 -7.42 15.50 9.28
N THR A 47 -6.91 16.71 9.45
CA THR A 47 -7.70 17.88 9.85
C THR A 47 -8.81 18.21 8.83
N LYS A 48 -10.08 18.13 9.25
CA LYS A 48 -11.22 18.45 8.40
C LYS A 48 -11.31 19.97 8.19
N GLY A 49 -11.30 20.40 6.92
CA GLY A 49 -11.43 21.82 6.54
C GLY A 49 -10.13 22.47 6.02
N ALA A 50 -8.98 21.84 6.21
CA ALA A 50 -7.73 22.31 5.60
C ALA A 50 -7.71 22.07 4.07
N PRO A 51 -6.90 22.84 3.31
CA PRO A 51 -6.68 22.60 1.90
C PRO A 51 -6.27 21.15 1.66
N LEU A 52 -6.79 20.55 0.60
CA LEU A 52 -6.56 19.14 0.30
C LEU A 52 -5.07 18.75 0.32
N ALA A 53 -4.20 19.59 -0.24
CA ALA A 53 -2.76 19.31 -0.29
C ALA A 53 -2.17 19.16 1.12
N GLN A 54 -2.61 20.01 2.05
CA GLN A 54 -2.17 19.96 3.45
C GLN A 54 -2.71 18.72 4.16
N ARG A 55 -3.97 18.34 3.92
CA ARG A 55 -4.55 17.11 4.48
C ARG A 55 -3.86 15.84 4.00
N ILE A 56 -3.47 15.80 2.72
CA ILE A 56 -2.72 14.68 2.17
C ILE A 56 -1.32 14.63 2.80
N ALA A 57 -0.63 15.78 2.90
CA ALA A 57 0.68 15.84 3.52
C ALA A 57 0.65 15.40 5.00
N GLU A 58 -0.33 15.86 5.77
CA GLU A 58 -0.54 15.47 7.16
C GLU A 58 -0.88 13.97 7.28
N SER A 59 -1.78 13.48 6.43
CA SER A 59 -2.11 12.06 6.37
C SER A 59 -0.87 11.21 6.09
N VAL A 60 -0.07 11.55 5.08
CA VAL A 60 1.14 10.80 4.71
C VAL A 60 2.21 10.92 5.80
N ALA A 61 2.31 12.07 6.49
CA ALA A 61 3.23 12.21 7.61
C ALA A 61 2.88 11.28 8.79
N ILE A 62 1.59 11.11 9.07
CA ILE A 62 1.11 10.28 10.18
C ILE A 62 1.08 8.80 9.79
N SER A 63 0.27 8.42 8.80
CA SER A 63 0.12 7.01 8.43
C SER A 63 1.26 6.49 7.57
N GLY A 64 1.83 7.32 6.70
CA GLY A 64 2.95 6.90 5.86
C GLY A 64 4.17 6.51 6.68
N ALA A 65 4.50 7.27 7.75
CA ALA A 65 5.57 6.89 8.66
C ALA A 65 5.31 5.52 9.31
N SER A 66 4.08 5.25 9.75
CA SER A 66 3.76 3.95 10.36
C SER A 66 3.83 2.80 9.36
N VAL A 67 3.37 2.98 8.11
CA VAL A 67 3.54 2.01 7.02
C VAL A 67 5.02 1.76 6.74
N THR A 68 5.85 2.81 6.69
CA THR A 68 7.29 2.63 6.45
C THR A 68 7.93 1.74 7.51
N VAL A 69 7.52 1.88 8.78
CA VAL A 69 8.05 1.09 9.89
C VAL A 69 7.59 -0.37 9.80
N THR A 70 6.31 -0.62 9.52
CA THR A 70 5.79 -1.99 9.35
C THR A 70 6.45 -2.68 8.16
N SER A 71 6.42 -2.06 6.97
CA SER A 71 6.98 -2.68 5.76
C SER A 71 8.49 -2.91 5.86
N VAL A 72 9.27 -1.98 6.45
CA VAL A 72 10.72 -2.20 6.68
C VAL A 72 10.94 -3.36 7.63
N THR A 73 10.17 -3.45 8.70
CA THR A 73 10.27 -4.55 9.66
C THR A 73 9.94 -5.89 9.01
N ASP A 74 8.89 -5.95 8.18
CA ASP A 74 8.53 -7.17 7.46
C ASP A 74 9.61 -7.61 6.48
N VAL A 75 10.13 -6.68 5.66
CA VAL A 75 11.22 -6.96 4.72
C VAL A 75 12.45 -7.50 5.47
N LEU A 76 12.80 -6.91 6.61
CA LEU A 76 13.92 -7.36 7.45
C LEU A 76 13.64 -8.74 8.09
N CYS A 77 12.44 -8.98 8.59
CA CYS A 77 12.04 -10.28 9.13
C CYS A 77 12.19 -11.39 8.09
N PHE A 78 11.72 -11.16 6.86
CA PHE A 78 11.91 -12.12 5.77
C PHE A 78 13.36 -12.21 5.29
N ALA A 79 14.11 -11.09 5.31
CA ALA A 79 15.53 -11.11 4.99
C ALA A 79 16.35 -11.96 5.98
N ILE A 80 16.03 -11.91 7.27
CA ILE A 80 16.66 -12.79 8.29
C ILE A 80 16.33 -14.26 8.00
N GLY A 81 15.14 -14.55 7.47
CA GLY A 81 14.74 -15.88 7.03
C GLY A 81 15.64 -16.50 5.94
N LEU A 82 16.43 -15.68 5.22
CA LEU A 82 17.43 -16.16 4.25
C LEU A 82 18.58 -16.94 4.91
N PHE A 83 18.83 -16.74 6.20
CA PHE A 83 19.86 -17.47 6.95
C PHE A 83 19.41 -18.88 7.38
N ALA A 84 18.13 -19.24 7.20
CA ALA A 84 17.62 -20.56 7.57
C ALA A 84 18.40 -21.70 6.88
N ASN A 85 18.58 -22.85 7.52
CA ASN A 85 19.35 -23.97 6.92
C ASN A 85 18.62 -24.67 5.76
N MET A 86 17.29 -24.57 5.70
CA MET A 86 16.46 -25.23 4.69
C MET A 86 16.40 -24.39 3.38
N PRO A 87 16.84 -24.92 2.22
CA PRO A 87 16.90 -24.16 0.97
C PRO A 87 15.52 -23.72 0.46
N VAL A 88 14.48 -24.51 0.74
CA VAL A 88 13.10 -24.20 0.37
C VAL A 88 12.60 -22.96 1.13
N VAL A 89 12.98 -22.82 2.40
CA VAL A 89 12.64 -21.65 3.23
C VAL A 89 13.40 -20.41 2.76
N ARG A 90 14.68 -20.55 2.39
CA ARG A 90 15.47 -19.44 1.82
C ARG A 90 14.82 -18.87 0.56
N LEU A 91 14.38 -19.74 -0.36
CA LEU A 91 13.69 -19.32 -1.57
C LEU A 91 12.37 -18.59 -1.23
N PHE A 92 11.56 -19.15 -0.35
CA PHE A 92 10.33 -18.51 0.10
C PHE A 92 10.56 -17.11 0.69
N CYS A 93 11.54 -16.99 1.59
CA CYS A 93 11.91 -15.73 2.22
C CYS A 93 12.45 -14.70 1.22
N LEU A 94 13.24 -15.13 0.23
CA LEU A 94 13.75 -14.26 -0.84
C LEU A 94 12.63 -13.69 -1.70
N PHE A 95 11.72 -14.56 -2.17
CA PHE A 95 10.57 -14.15 -2.97
C PHE A 95 9.67 -13.19 -2.19
N THR A 96 9.41 -13.50 -0.92
CA THR A 96 8.52 -12.70 -0.08
C THR A 96 9.14 -11.34 0.26
N SER A 97 10.42 -11.30 0.67
CA SER A 97 11.12 -10.05 0.99
C SER A 97 11.15 -9.08 -0.20
N LEU A 98 11.46 -9.58 -1.42
CA LEU A 98 11.42 -8.75 -2.61
C LEU A 98 10.01 -8.30 -2.98
N ALA A 99 9.01 -9.19 -2.86
CA ALA A 99 7.62 -8.85 -3.15
C ALA A 99 7.10 -7.75 -2.22
N LEU A 100 7.40 -7.82 -0.92
CA LEU A 100 7.01 -6.82 0.06
C LEU A 100 7.74 -5.49 -0.13
N PHE A 101 9.02 -5.52 -0.47
CA PHE A 101 9.75 -4.30 -0.80
C PHE A 101 9.13 -3.56 -2.00
N ILE A 102 8.77 -4.30 -3.05
CA ILE A 102 8.10 -3.73 -4.22
C ILE A 102 6.67 -3.29 -3.88
N ASP A 103 5.95 -4.03 -3.03
CA ASP A 103 4.60 -3.67 -2.58
C ASP A 103 4.61 -2.34 -1.84
N TYR A 104 5.53 -2.17 -0.90
CA TYR A 104 5.75 -0.93 -0.16
C TYR A 104 5.96 0.27 -1.09
N VAL A 105 6.81 0.13 -2.11
CA VAL A 105 7.03 1.19 -3.11
C VAL A 105 5.73 1.54 -3.84
N TYR A 106 4.91 0.54 -4.19
CA TYR A 106 3.62 0.76 -4.83
C TYR A 106 2.57 1.34 -3.87
N GLN A 107 2.52 0.97 -2.59
CA GLN A 107 1.62 1.62 -1.62
C GLN A 107 1.98 3.10 -1.47
N MET A 108 3.25 3.41 -1.20
CA MET A 108 3.65 4.78 -0.93
C MET A 108 3.44 5.70 -2.13
N THR A 109 3.69 5.22 -3.35
CA THR A 109 3.56 6.03 -4.57
C THR A 109 2.17 5.93 -5.19
N PHE A 110 1.82 4.74 -5.70
CA PHE A 110 0.62 4.53 -6.51
C PHE A 110 -0.65 4.60 -5.68
N PHE A 111 -0.71 3.90 -4.54
CA PHE A 111 -1.92 3.88 -3.72
C PHE A 111 -2.21 5.27 -3.12
N THR A 112 -1.19 5.94 -2.58
CA THR A 112 -1.33 7.33 -2.08
C THR A 112 -1.80 8.29 -3.18
N ALA A 113 -1.25 8.17 -4.39
CA ALA A 113 -1.66 8.99 -5.53
C ALA A 113 -3.13 8.76 -5.91
N VAL A 114 -3.56 7.50 -6.02
CA VAL A 114 -4.95 7.12 -6.31
C VAL A 114 -5.88 7.62 -5.22
N MET A 115 -5.51 7.46 -3.94
CA MET A 115 -6.31 7.94 -2.81
C MET A 115 -6.48 9.46 -2.88
N SER A 116 -5.39 10.21 -3.16
CA SER A 116 -5.46 11.66 -3.33
C SER A 116 -6.43 12.09 -4.43
N PHE A 117 -6.49 11.33 -5.53
CA PHE A 117 -7.39 11.58 -6.65
C PHE A 117 -8.85 11.26 -6.30
N ILE A 118 -9.10 10.15 -5.62
CA ILE A 118 -10.44 9.77 -5.15
C ILE A 118 -10.98 10.83 -4.20
N VAL A 119 -10.18 11.28 -3.25
CA VAL A 119 -10.56 12.35 -2.32
C VAL A 119 -10.85 13.66 -3.05
N ARG A 120 -10.02 14.06 -4.04
CA ARG A 120 -10.28 15.24 -4.90
C ARG A 120 -11.65 15.16 -5.55
N ARG A 121 -12.04 13.96 -5.97
CA ARG A 121 -13.33 13.72 -6.61
C ARG A 121 -14.46 13.78 -5.59
N GLN A 122 -14.29 13.18 -4.42
CA GLN A 122 -15.30 13.19 -3.34
C GLN A 122 -15.63 14.62 -2.91
N ILE A 123 -14.62 15.46 -2.63
CA ILE A 123 -14.82 16.85 -2.22
C ILE A 123 -15.56 17.65 -3.30
N ARG A 124 -15.28 17.40 -4.59
CA ARG A 124 -15.98 18.05 -5.70
C ARG A 124 -17.45 17.64 -5.79
N LEU A 125 -17.75 16.37 -5.53
CA LEU A 125 -19.13 15.87 -5.51
C LEU A 125 -19.91 16.42 -4.31
N ASP A 126 -19.29 16.43 -3.12
CA ASP A 126 -19.89 16.98 -1.91
C ASP A 126 -20.22 18.47 -2.09
N ARG A 127 -19.30 19.24 -2.70
CA ARG A 127 -19.54 20.66 -3.05
C ARG A 127 -20.75 20.84 -3.98
N LYS A 128 -20.82 20.06 -5.07
CA LYS A 128 -21.95 20.10 -6.02
C LYS A 128 -23.28 19.73 -5.37
N ALA A 129 -23.26 18.76 -4.44
CA ALA A 129 -24.45 18.36 -3.70
C ALA A 129 -24.94 19.48 -2.76
N ILE A 130 -24.02 20.23 -2.13
CA ILE A 130 -24.36 21.41 -1.33
C ILE A 130 -24.91 22.53 -2.22
N GLU A 131 -24.26 22.85 -3.35
CA GLU A 131 -24.73 23.86 -4.29
C GLU A 131 -26.15 23.54 -4.81
N ASN A 132 -26.42 22.27 -5.18
CA ASN A 132 -27.75 21.82 -5.58
C ASN A 132 -28.79 21.88 -4.45
N LYS A 133 -28.38 21.72 -3.18
CA LYS A 133 -29.28 21.85 -2.02
C LYS A 133 -29.55 23.30 -1.61
N VAL A 134 -28.70 24.25 -2.00
CA VAL A 134 -28.89 25.69 -1.73
C VAL A 134 -29.68 26.38 -2.84
N ALA A 135 -29.68 25.83 -4.06
CA ALA A 135 -30.47 26.31 -5.19
C ALA A 135 -32.00 25.99 -5.23
N PRO A 136 -32.65 25.21 -4.33
CA PRO A 136 -34.07 24.92 -4.45
C PRO A 136 -34.90 25.95 -3.65
N VAL A 137 -34.91 27.21 -4.09
CA VAL A 137 -36.01 28.15 -3.86
C VAL A 137 -36.05 29.10 -5.06
N GLY A 138 -36.71 28.69 -6.15
CA GLY A 138 -36.79 29.53 -7.35
C GLY A 138 -37.26 28.82 -8.60
N ALA A 139 -38.34 28.04 -8.51
CA ALA A 139 -39.20 27.69 -9.64
C ALA A 139 -40.60 27.37 -9.09
#